data_AF-A0A560AEP0-F1
#
_entry.id   AF-A0A560AEP0-F1
#
_cell.length_a   1.000
_cell.length_b   1.000
_cell.length_c   1.000
_cell.angle_alpha   90.00
_cell.angle_beta   90.00
_cell.angle_gamma   90.00
#
_symmetry.space_group_name_H-M   'P 1'
#
loop_
_entity.id
_entity.type
_entity.pdbx_description
1 polymer ?
#
loop_
_entity_poly.entity_id
_entity_poly.type
_entity_poly.pdbx_seq_one_letter_code
_entity_poly.pdbx_strand_id
1 'polypeptide(L)'
;MSRVESVIGSAGTDVLTLGTFGNTLLVDGVETVSGGIGTDLVELGSNGNTLLVSGVETLAGGIGTDLVELGSNGNTLLVSGVETLTGGAGLDVVTLGDSAGNTLTVTELQTLIGGTGSDVVTFAPAGNHGTLFVSGIETVYTPFQTLTLNGTDTLIVLPASPSAPVLSPASDSGTAGDAVTNATQPTLTGTADPGVLVRLYGNGVEIGTGTANGSGDWSVVPSTTLADGTWTLTATVVTSGVESGLSGSLLVTIDTGASSPTSLALSTASNSGSPSDTLTNVTAPVITGTVAEAGVVVLYEGATALGTVTASAAGAWSMTAASLGDGAHTLTATVTDAAGNTSTASTALTVTIDTSASSPTSLALSTASNSGSPSDTLTNVTAPVITGSVAEAGVVVLYEGATALGTVTASAAGAWSITAGSLGDGAHTLTATVTDAAGNTSSVSSALTVTIDTSASSPTGLALAASSNSGSTSDTLTNVTAPVITGTVAEAGMVVLYEGATALGTVTASAAGA
;
A
#
# COMPACT_ATOMS: atom_id res chain seq x y z
N MET A 1 69.39 -3.92 -23.09
CA MET A 1 70.16 -2.94 -22.28
C MET A 1 71.09 -3.77 -21.41
N SER A 2 72.41 -3.55 -21.40
CA SER A 2 73.29 -4.28 -20.47
C SER A 2 73.76 -3.31 -19.38
N ARG A 3 73.56 -3.65 -18.09
CA ARG A 3 73.90 -2.87 -16.86
C ARG A 3 72.80 -1.96 -16.29
N VAL A 4 71.55 -2.38 -16.29
CA VAL A 4 70.49 -1.72 -15.50
C VAL A 4 70.19 -2.61 -14.32
N GLU A 5 70.46 -2.13 -13.12
CA GLU A 5 70.29 -2.90 -11.88
C GLU A 5 68.92 -2.68 -11.22
N SER A 6 68.22 -1.58 -11.56
CA SER A 6 66.88 -1.28 -11.05
C SER A 6 66.04 -0.51 -12.06
N VAL A 7 64.77 -0.90 -12.18
CA VAL A 7 63.73 -0.22 -12.97
C VAL A 7 62.56 0.11 -12.05
N ILE A 8 62.13 1.37 -12.05
CA ILE A 8 60.97 1.84 -11.31
C ILE A 8 59.98 2.38 -12.33
N GLY A 9 58.77 1.82 -12.35
CA GLY A 9 57.68 2.29 -13.18
C GLY A 9 57.06 3.58 -12.64
N SER A 10 56.15 4.13 -13.44
CA SER A 10 55.49 5.40 -13.20
C SER A 10 54.00 5.19 -12.96
N ALA A 11 53.20 6.26 -12.95
CA ALA A 11 51.76 6.10 -12.96
C ALA A 11 51.31 5.67 -14.37
N GLY A 12 50.64 4.53 -14.50
CA GLY A 12 50.15 4.04 -15.79
C GLY A 12 50.30 2.53 -15.91
N THR A 13 50.40 2.04 -17.15
CA THR A 13 50.80 0.65 -17.46
C THR A 13 52.18 0.68 -18.06
N ASP A 14 53.15 0.16 -17.34
CA ASP A 14 54.55 0.08 -17.71
C ASP A 14 54.91 -1.30 -18.24
N VAL A 15 55.66 -1.31 -19.35
CA VAL A 15 56.10 -2.54 -20.01
C VAL A 15 57.62 -2.52 -20.11
N LEU A 16 58.26 -3.52 -19.51
CA LEU A 16 59.69 -3.75 -19.57
C LEU A 16 59.99 -4.95 -20.46
N THR A 17 60.81 -4.75 -21.49
CA THR A 17 61.34 -5.82 -22.33
C THR A 17 62.85 -5.92 -22.17
N LEU A 18 63.30 -7.10 -21.74
CA LEU A 18 64.71 -7.40 -21.51
C LEU A 18 65.42 -7.79 -22.81
N GLY A 19 66.74 -7.63 -22.82
CA GLY A 19 67.55 -7.92 -24.00
C GLY A 19 67.82 -9.42 -24.17
N THR A 20 68.54 -9.80 -25.22
CA THR A 20 68.89 -11.21 -25.47
C THR A 20 70.02 -11.76 -24.60
N PHE A 21 70.64 -10.94 -23.75
CA PHE A 21 71.61 -11.39 -22.74
C PHE A 21 70.87 -11.68 -21.44
N GLY A 22 71.43 -12.50 -20.55
CA GLY A 22 70.85 -12.70 -19.22
C GLY A 22 70.92 -11.42 -18.39
N ASN A 23 69.79 -11.03 -17.80
CA ASN A 23 69.65 -9.81 -17.01
C ASN A 23 69.42 -10.16 -15.54
N THR A 24 69.84 -9.27 -14.65
CA THR A 24 69.55 -9.35 -13.21
C THR A 24 69.18 -7.96 -12.75
N LEU A 25 67.94 -7.76 -12.31
CA LEU A 25 67.46 -6.44 -11.92
C LEU A 25 66.34 -6.49 -10.87
N LEU A 26 66.22 -5.38 -10.13
CA LEU A 26 65.08 -5.06 -9.30
C LEU A 26 64.02 -4.29 -10.12
N VAL A 27 62.76 -4.68 -10.01
CA VAL A 27 61.61 -4.05 -10.69
C VAL A 27 60.58 -3.62 -9.64
N ASP A 28 60.20 -2.35 -9.63
CA ASP A 28 59.16 -1.82 -8.74
C ASP A 28 58.14 -1.02 -9.55
N GLY A 29 56.84 -1.32 -9.38
CA GLY A 29 55.75 -0.60 -10.06
C GLY A 29 55.71 -0.79 -11.59
N VAL A 30 56.10 -1.96 -12.12
CA VAL A 30 55.97 -2.30 -13.56
C VAL A 30 54.96 -3.43 -13.72
N GLU A 31 54.00 -3.28 -14.64
CA GLU A 31 52.89 -4.23 -14.81
C GLU A 31 53.20 -5.35 -15.82
N THR A 32 54.19 -5.22 -16.68
CA THR A 32 54.58 -6.28 -17.63
C THR A 32 56.09 -6.39 -17.78
N VAL A 33 56.64 -7.57 -17.57
CA VAL A 33 58.05 -7.88 -17.80
C VAL A 33 58.18 -9.05 -18.79
N SER A 34 58.79 -8.77 -19.93
CA SER A 34 59.14 -9.78 -20.93
C SER A 34 60.65 -9.98 -20.94
N GLY A 35 61.09 -11.17 -20.55
CA GLY A 35 62.46 -11.62 -20.69
C GLY A 35 62.86 -11.90 -22.13
N GLY A 36 64.16 -12.08 -22.33
CA GLY A 36 64.78 -12.42 -23.61
C GLY A 36 65.07 -13.91 -23.73
N ILE A 37 66.12 -14.25 -24.47
CA ILE A 37 66.61 -15.64 -24.62
C ILE A 37 67.71 -16.01 -23.62
N GLY A 38 68.20 -15.04 -22.85
CA GLY A 38 69.23 -15.24 -21.83
C GLY A 38 68.57 -15.49 -20.48
N THR A 39 69.31 -16.06 -19.53
CA THR A 39 68.79 -16.30 -18.18
C THR A 39 68.54 -15.00 -17.44
N ASP A 40 67.26 -14.68 -17.24
CA ASP A 40 66.78 -13.47 -16.62
C ASP A 40 66.35 -13.71 -15.17
N LEU A 41 66.85 -12.87 -14.26
CA LEU A 41 66.49 -12.81 -12.85
C LEU A 41 65.85 -11.46 -12.54
N VAL A 42 64.62 -11.49 -12.06
CA VAL A 42 63.84 -10.31 -11.70
C VAL A 42 63.49 -10.39 -10.23
N GLU A 43 63.92 -9.39 -9.47
CA GLU A 43 63.49 -9.18 -8.09
C GLU A 43 62.39 -8.12 -8.08
N LEU A 44 61.33 -8.31 -7.31
CA LEU A 44 60.25 -7.34 -7.18
C LEU A 44 60.49 -6.38 -6.01
N GLY A 45 60.01 -5.16 -6.18
CA GLY A 45 60.03 -4.13 -5.16
C GLY A 45 59.28 -4.56 -3.90
N SER A 46 59.53 -3.86 -2.79
CA SER A 46 58.91 -4.16 -1.49
C SER A 46 57.43 -3.77 -1.39
N ASN A 47 56.86 -3.11 -2.40
CA ASN A 47 55.43 -2.86 -2.50
C ASN A 47 54.70 -4.14 -2.94
N GLY A 48 53.37 -4.19 -2.83
CA GLY A 48 52.62 -5.28 -3.47
C GLY A 48 52.57 -5.08 -4.97
N ASN A 49 53.01 -6.08 -5.74
CA ASN A 49 53.11 -5.98 -7.20
C ASN A 49 51.95 -6.72 -7.89
N THR A 50 51.52 -6.25 -9.05
CA THR A 50 50.63 -6.99 -9.96
C THR A 50 51.29 -7.00 -11.34
N LEU A 51 51.71 -8.18 -11.81
CA LEU A 51 52.69 -8.30 -12.88
C LEU A 51 52.37 -9.45 -13.85
N LEU A 52 52.41 -9.15 -15.15
CA LEU A 52 52.49 -10.16 -16.21
C LEU A 52 53.96 -10.45 -16.56
N VAL A 53 54.38 -11.71 -16.48
CA VAL A 53 55.76 -12.16 -16.75
C VAL A 53 55.80 -13.17 -17.89
N SER A 54 56.70 -12.98 -18.85
CA SER A 54 56.97 -13.98 -19.89
C SER A 54 58.46 -14.10 -20.13
N GLY A 55 58.99 -15.32 -20.28
CA GLY A 55 60.39 -15.54 -20.66
C GLY A 55 61.42 -15.11 -19.60
N VAL A 56 61.03 -15.06 -18.32
CA VAL A 56 61.93 -14.84 -17.18
C VAL A 56 62.17 -16.20 -16.51
N GLU A 57 63.41 -16.49 -16.12
CA GLU A 57 63.78 -17.79 -15.51
C GLU A 57 63.81 -17.77 -13.98
N THR A 58 64.01 -16.60 -13.35
CA THR A 58 63.96 -16.47 -11.89
C THR A 58 63.19 -15.21 -11.49
N LEU A 59 62.18 -15.38 -10.66
CA LEU A 59 61.35 -14.31 -10.12
C LEU A 59 61.35 -14.38 -8.60
N ALA A 60 61.87 -13.35 -7.96
CA ALA A 60 61.82 -13.21 -6.51
C ALA A 60 60.88 -12.07 -6.15
N GLY A 61 59.81 -12.37 -5.41
CA GLY A 61 58.91 -11.38 -4.85
C GLY A 61 59.54 -10.57 -3.72
N GLY A 62 58.88 -9.47 -3.39
CA GLY A 62 59.26 -8.57 -2.32
C GLY A 62 58.64 -8.97 -0.99
N ILE A 63 58.47 -7.99 -0.10
CA ILE A 63 57.74 -8.17 1.17
C ILE A 63 56.24 -7.85 1.04
N GLY A 64 55.85 -7.20 -0.06
CA GLY A 64 54.47 -6.86 -0.35
C GLY A 64 53.73 -8.04 -0.97
N THR A 65 52.41 -7.94 -1.08
CA THR A 65 51.62 -8.99 -1.74
C THR A 65 51.81 -8.94 -3.25
N ASP A 66 52.43 -9.98 -3.79
CA ASP A 66 52.76 -10.11 -5.20
C ASP A 66 51.78 -11.04 -5.92
N LEU A 67 51.14 -10.48 -6.95
CA LEU A 67 50.22 -11.15 -7.86
C LEU A 67 50.86 -11.24 -9.24
N VAL A 68 51.24 -12.45 -9.66
CA VAL A 68 51.96 -12.69 -10.90
C VAL A 68 51.11 -13.53 -11.85
N GLU A 69 51.00 -13.10 -13.09
CA GLU A 69 50.43 -13.86 -14.20
C GLU A 69 51.56 -14.24 -15.17
N LEU A 70 51.54 -15.47 -15.69
CA LEU A 70 52.53 -15.96 -16.64
C LEU A 70 52.03 -15.80 -18.09
N GLY A 71 52.94 -15.48 -19.00
CA GLY A 71 52.64 -15.29 -20.42
C GLY A 71 52.22 -16.57 -21.14
N SER A 72 51.67 -16.44 -22.35
CA SER A 72 51.01 -17.53 -23.09
C SER A 72 51.91 -18.52 -23.82
N ASN A 73 53.24 -18.49 -23.62
CA ASN A 73 54.19 -19.28 -24.41
C ASN A 73 54.64 -20.58 -23.70
N GLY A 74 54.07 -20.89 -22.54
CA GLY A 74 54.60 -21.88 -21.60
C GLY A 74 55.87 -21.38 -20.93
N ASN A 75 55.92 -21.48 -19.61
CA ASN A 75 56.97 -20.86 -18.80
C ASN A 75 57.73 -21.93 -18.00
N THR A 76 59.02 -21.72 -17.77
CA THR A 76 59.81 -22.52 -16.83
C THR A 76 60.51 -21.56 -15.88
N LEU A 77 60.07 -21.52 -14.62
CA LEU A 77 60.38 -20.42 -13.72
C LEU A 77 60.76 -20.92 -12.32
N LEU A 78 61.82 -20.34 -11.74
CA LEU A 78 62.11 -20.43 -10.31
C LEU A 78 61.47 -19.24 -9.60
N VAL A 79 60.60 -19.48 -8.62
CA VAL A 79 59.81 -18.46 -7.91
C VAL A 79 60.06 -18.51 -6.42
N SER A 80 60.34 -17.37 -5.77
CA SER A 80 60.36 -17.27 -4.31
C SER A 80 59.65 -16.01 -3.85
N GLY A 81 58.95 -16.04 -2.71
CA GLY A 81 58.35 -14.84 -2.12
C GLY A 81 57.19 -14.21 -2.91
N VAL A 82 56.51 -14.98 -3.77
CA VAL A 82 55.31 -14.54 -4.51
C VAL A 82 54.07 -15.15 -3.88
N GLU A 83 53.05 -14.35 -3.55
CA GLU A 83 51.84 -14.80 -2.85
C GLU A 83 50.78 -15.38 -3.79
N THR A 84 50.68 -14.91 -5.03
CA THR A 84 49.74 -15.44 -6.02
C THR A 84 50.38 -15.60 -7.38
N LEU A 85 50.29 -16.79 -7.97
CA LEU A 85 50.84 -17.12 -9.28
C LEU A 85 49.78 -17.78 -10.18
N THR A 86 49.49 -17.13 -11.30
CA THR A 86 48.57 -17.61 -12.32
C THR A 86 49.37 -18.05 -13.54
N GLY A 87 49.18 -19.30 -13.97
CA GLY A 87 49.69 -19.81 -15.24
C GLY A 87 49.05 -19.10 -16.43
N GLY A 88 49.69 -19.24 -17.59
CA GLY A 88 49.17 -18.74 -18.85
C GLY A 88 48.74 -19.90 -19.76
N ALA A 89 48.52 -19.61 -21.04
CA ALA A 89 48.47 -20.68 -22.03
C ALA A 89 49.86 -21.33 -22.21
N GLY A 90 49.89 -22.61 -22.55
CA GLY A 90 51.14 -23.36 -22.75
C GLY A 90 51.43 -24.31 -21.61
N LEU A 91 52.68 -24.81 -21.53
CA LEU A 91 53.13 -25.66 -20.44
C LEU A 91 53.91 -24.81 -19.43
N ASP A 92 53.33 -24.63 -18.25
CA ASP A 92 53.93 -23.89 -17.14
C ASP A 92 54.51 -24.85 -16.10
N VAL A 93 55.82 -24.71 -15.90
CA VAL A 93 56.65 -25.47 -14.96
C VAL A 93 57.26 -24.49 -13.97
N VAL A 94 56.78 -24.52 -12.74
CA VAL A 94 57.24 -23.64 -11.67
C VAL A 94 58.00 -24.45 -10.63
N THR A 95 59.17 -23.97 -10.25
CA THR A 95 59.91 -24.48 -9.09
C THR A 95 59.92 -23.40 -8.01
N LEU A 96 59.63 -23.76 -6.77
CA LEU A 96 59.70 -22.84 -5.65
C LEU A 96 61.13 -22.77 -5.13
N GLY A 97 61.66 -21.55 -5.06
CA GLY A 97 62.96 -21.22 -4.49
C GLY A 97 62.86 -20.87 -3.02
N ASP A 98 64.00 -20.57 -2.40
CA ASP A 98 64.14 -20.27 -0.97
C ASP A 98 64.21 -21.50 -0.02
N SER A 99 65.06 -21.36 0.98
CA SER A 99 65.24 -22.27 2.12
C SER A 99 64.28 -21.97 3.27
N ALA A 100 63.63 -20.81 3.30
CA ALA A 100 62.63 -20.45 4.32
C ALA A 100 61.26 -21.11 4.09
N GLY A 101 60.97 -21.54 2.85
CA GLY A 101 59.68 -22.10 2.44
C GLY A 101 58.72 -21.03 1.92
N ASN A 102 57.78 -21.43 1.07
CA ASN A 102 56.87 -20.53 0.37
C ASN A 102 55.43 -20.72 0.83
N THR A 103 54.64 -19.65 0.85
CA THR A 103 53.18 -19.72 0.99
C THR A 103 52.54 -19.01 -0.19
N LEU A 104 51.84 -19.76 -1.03
CA LEU A 104 51.44 -19.31 -2.38
C LEU A 104 50.04 -19.81 -2.74
N THR A 105 49.26 -18.96 -3.38
CA THR A 105 48.04 -19.36 -4.11
C THR A 105 48.37 -19.53 -5.59
N VAL A 106 47.98 -20.66 -6.19
CA VAL A 106 48.23 -20.91 -7.62
C VAL A 106 46.96 -21.22 -8.40
N THR A 107 46.98 -20.86 -9.68
CA THR A 107 46.01 -21.32 -10.66
C THR A 107 46.66 -21.56 -12.02
N GLU A 108 46.07 -22.43 -12.83
CA GLU A 108 46.42 -22.70 -14.24
C GLU A 108 47.84 -23.22 -14.52
N LEU A 109 48.58 -23.68 -13.52
CA LEU A 109 49.90 -24.35 -13.70
C LEU A 109 49.74 -25.83 -14.09
N GLN A 110 50.74 -26.40 -14.78
CA GLN A 110 50.79 -27.83 -15.11
C GLN A 110 51.84 -28.59 -14.29
N THR A 111 52.89 -27.93 -13.83
CA THR A 111 53.91 -28.53 -12.96
C THR A 111 54.33 -27.55 -11.88
N LEU A 112 54.29 -27.98 -10.62
CA LEU A 112 54.78 -27.23 -9.48
C LEU A 112 55.73 -28.11 -8.66
N ILE A 113 56.95 -27.64 -8.46
CA ILE A 113 58.00 -28.36 -7.74
C ILE A 113 58.39 -27.52 -6.54
N GLY A 114 58.38 -28.08 -5.33
CA GLY A 114 58.82 -27.38 -4.14
C GLY A 114 60.33 -27.26 -4.01
N GLY A 115 60.73 -26.40 -3.08
CA GLY A 115 62.11 -26.10 -2.77
C GLY A 115 62.66 -26.98 -1.65
N THR A 116 63.54 -26.40 -0.83
CA THR A 116 64.12 -27.08 0.35
C THR A 116 63.53 -26.60 1.67
N GLY A 117 62.80 -25.48 1.65
CA GLY A 117 62.02 -24.98 2.78
C GLY A 117 60.65 -25.64 2.85
N SER A 118 59.87 -25.33 3.89
CA SER A 118 58.50 -25.85 4.02
C SER A 118 57.51 -25.04 3.19
N ASP A 119 57.02 -25.64 2.12
CA ASP A 119 56.12 -25.04 1.15
C ASP A 119 54.64 -25.37 1.45
N VAL A 120 53.81 -24.34 1.41
CA VAL A 120 52.36 -24.39 1.56
C VAL A 120 51.70 -23.78 0.33
N VAL A 121 50.99 -24.61 -0.44
CA VAL A 121 50.35 -24.18 -1.69
C VAL A 121 48.84 -24.34 -1.61
N THR A 122 48.11 -23.29 -1.98
CA THR A 122 46.65 -23.34 -2.13
C THR A 122 46.28 -23.25 -3.60
N PHE A 123 45.57 -24.23 -4.12
CA PHE A 123 45.03 -24.19 -5.49
C PHE A 123 43.68 -23.48 -5.51
N ALA A 124 43.55 -22.45 -6.34
CA ALA A 124 42.28 -21.75 -6.50
C ALA A 124 41.22 -22.64 -7.21
N PRO A 125 39.90 -22.41 -6.96
CA PRO A 125 38.84 -23.24 -7.54
C PRO A 125 38.59 -23.05 -9.04
N ALA A 126 39.11 -21.97 -9.64
CA ALA A 126 38.86 -21.58 -11.03
C ALA A 126 40.14 -21.71 -11.86
N GLY A 127 40.14 -22.65 -12.80
CA GLY A 127 41.25 -22.91 -13.72
C GLY A 127 41.21 -24.38 -14.17
N ASN A 128 41.20 -24.62 -15.49
CA ASN A 128 41.17 -25.99 -16.00
C ASN A 128 42.60 -26.57 -15.95
N HIS A 129 43.02 -27.13 -14.81
CA HIS A 129 44.42 -27.52 -14.59
C HIS A 129 44.87 -28.79 -15.33
N GLY A 130 43.97 -29.47 -16.06
CA GLY A 130 44.28 -30.76 -16.71
C GLY A 130 44.89 -31.76 -15.71
N THR A 131 45.95 -32.46 -16.11
CA THR A 131 46.79 -33.23 -15.18
C THR A 131 47.89 -32.34 -14.62
N LEU A 132 47.79 -31.97 -13.35
CA LEU A 132 48.80 -31.21 -12.63
C LEU A 132 49.77 -32.16 -11.91
N PHE A 133 51.07 -31.92 -12.08
CA PHE A 133 52.13 -32.61 -11.35
C PHE A 133 52.65 -31.75 -10.21
N VAL A 134 52.62 -32.28 -8.98
CA VAL A 134 53.18 -31.62 -7.79
C VAL A 134 54.19 -32.54 -7.12
N SER A 135 55.33 -31.98 -6.73
CA SER A 135 56.41 -32.73 -6.05
C SER A 135 57.14 -31.84 -5.07
N GLY A 136 57.44 -32.35 -3.87
CA GLY A 136 58.29 -31.67 -2.89
C GLY A 136 57.60 -30.50 -2.20
N ILE A 137 56.26 -30.48 -2.14
CA ILE A 137 55.47 -29.48 -1.44
C ILE A 137 54.92 -30.08 -0.15
N GLU A 138 55.26 -29.51 1.01
CA GLU A 138 54.90 -30.08 2.31
C GLU A 138 53.39 -30.10 2.54
N THR A 139 52.68 -29.03 2.19
CA THR A 139 51.21 -28.93 2.36
C THR A 139 50.53 -28.37 1.13
N VAL A 140 49.56 -29.12 0.60
CA VAL A 140 48.76 -28.71 -0.55
C VAL A 140 47.29 -28.63 -0.16
N TYR A 141 46.71 -27.43 -0.24
CA TYR A 141 45.26 -27.22 -0.15
C TYR A 141 44.66 -27.22 -1.55
N THR A 142 43.67 -28.06 -1.80
CA THR A 142 43.03 -28.12 -3.12
C THR A 142 41.54 -28.41 -3.04
N PRO A 143 40.69 -27.77 -3.85
CA PRO A 143 39.29 -28.17 -3.99
C PRO A 143 39.12 -29.43 -4.87
N PHE A 144 40.19 -29.97 -5.45
CA PHE A 144 40.16 -31.09 -6.39
C PHE A 144 40.51 -32.43 -5.71
N GLN A 145 39.82 -33.51 -6.09
CA GLN A 145 40.02 -34.83 -5.47
C GLN A 145 41.19 -35.64 -6.06
N THR A 146 41.69 -35.27 -7.24
CA THR A 146 42.73 -36.03 -7.95
C THR A 146 43.93 -35.17 -8.24
N LEU A 147 44.87 -35.12 -7.30
CA LEU A 147 46.21 -34.58 -7.48
C LEU A 147 47.22 -35.73 -7.38
N THR A 148 48.14 -35.82 -8.33
CA THR A 148 49.25 -36.78 -8.23
C THR A 148 50.40 -36.11 -7.48
N LEU A 149 50.63 -36.53 -6.25
CA LEU A 149 51.74 -36.09 -5.41
C LEU A 149 52.89 -37.10 -5.48
N ASN A 150 54.12 -36.61 -5.52
CA ASN A 150 55.31 -37.42 -5.40
C ASN A 150 56.10 -37.01 -4.14
N GLY A 151 56.25 -37.93 -3.17
CA GLY A 151 57.09 -37.70 -1.99
C GLY A 151 56.33 -37.82 -0.66
N THR A 152 56.69 -36.97 0.30
CA THR A 152 56.13 -36.91 1.67
C THR A 152 55.03 -35.84 1.82
N ASP A 153 54.55 -35.31 0.70
CA ASP A 153 53.61 -34.20 0.59
C ASP A 153 52.27 -34.51 1.28
N THR A 154 51.73 -33.55 2.04
CA THR A 154 50.41 -33.67 2.69
C THR A 154 49.33 -33.03 1.82
N LEU A 155 48.39 -33.84 1.33
CA LEU A 155 47.21 -33.35 0.60
C LEU A 155 46.08 -33.01 1.58
N ILE A 156 45.61 -31.78 1.55
CA ILE A 156 44.40 -31.34 2.23
C ILE A 156 43.38 -30.97 1.16
N VAL A 157 42.37 -31.83 1.00
CA VAL A 157 41.24 -31.54 0.11
C VAL A 157 40.27 -30.63 0.85
N LEU A 158 40.07 -29.42 0.33
CA LEU A 158 39.06 -28.50 0.82
C LEU A 158 37.69 -29.10 0.55
N PRO A 159 36.78 -29.15 1.54
CA PRO A 159 35.43 -29.61 1.31
C PRO A 159 34.72 -28.69 0.31
N ALA A 160 33.84 -29.25 -0.51
CA ALA A 160 32.96 -28.45 -1.35
C ALA A 160 32.05 -27.58 -0.45
N SER A 161 31.86 -26.32 -0.83
CA SER A 161 30.88 -25.46 -0.16
C SER A 161 29.48 -26.09 -0.24
N PRO A 162 28.66 -25.98 0.81
CA PRO A 162 27.29 -26.44 0.75
C PRO A 162 26.46 -25.58 -0.22
N SER A 163 25.28 -26.06 -0.61
CA SER A 163 24.33 -25.20 -1.32
C SER A 163 23.94 -23.99 -0.47
N ALA A 164 23.46 -22.93 -1.12
CA ALA A 164 22.88 -21.81 -0.39
C ALA A 164 21.78 -22.31 0.57
N PRO A 165 21.66 -21.72 1.78
CA PRO A 165 20.54 -22.00 2.66
C PRO A 165 19.21 -21.72 1.97
N VAL A 166 18.18 -22.46 2.34
CA VAL A 166 16.79 -22.26 1.92
C VAL A 166 15.92 -22.25 3.16
N LEU A 167 15.02 -21.27 3.28
CA LEU A 167 14.02 -21.24 4.34
C LEU A 167 13.08 -22.43 4.18
N SER A 168 12.93 -23.27 5.22
CA SER A 168 12.05 -24.43 5.12
C SER A 168 10.58 -23.97 4.97
N PRO A 169 9.75 -24.67 4.20
CA PRO A 169 8.32 -24.34 4.08
C PRO A 169 7.55 -24.32 5.41
N ALA A 170 8.02 -25.05 6.42
CA ALA A 170 7.40 -25.06 7.76
C ALA A 170 7.76 -23.83 8.59
N SER A 171 8.78 -23.06 8.18
CA SER A 171 9.23 -21.83 8.82
C SER A 171 8.98 -20.59 7.96
N ASP A 172 8.37 -20.76 6.80
CA ASP A 172 8.01 -19.71 5.86
C ASP A 172 6.54 -19.33 6.09
N SER A 173 6.31 -18.49 7.10
CA SER A 173 4.97 -18.11 7.56
C SER A 173 4.36 -17.04 6.65
N GLY A 174 3.03 -16.93 6.66
CA GLY A 174 2.35 -15.95 5.81
C GLY A 174 2.44 -16.31 4.32
N THR A 175 3.19 -15.55 3.53
CA THR A 175 3.26 -15.72 2.07
C THR A 175 4.35 -16.70 1.65
N ALA A 176 3.96 -17.91 1.24
CA ALA A 176 4.92 -18.93 0.82
C ALA A 176 5.85 -18.47 -0.32
N GLY A 177 7.15 -18.64 -0.10
CA GLY A 177 8.24 -18.40 -1.04
C GLY A 177 8.81 -16.99 -1.04
N ASP A 178 8.36 -16.10 -0.15
CA ASP A 178 8.85 -14.71 -0.08
C ASP A 178 10.04 -14.52 0.88
N ALA A 179 10.37 -15.55 1.66
CA ALA A 179 11.43 -15.53 2.67
C ALA A 179 11.24 -14.47 3.77
N VAL A 180 9.98 -14.13 4.07
CA VAL A 180 9.57 -13.28 5.18
C VAL A 180 8.84 -14.15 6.20
N THR A 181 9.25 -14.08 7.47
CA THR A 181 8.71 -14.99 8.48
C THR A 181 8.61 -14.36 9.86
N ASN A 182 7.62 -14.78 10.63
CA ASN A 182 7.49 -14.46 12.05
C ASN A 182 8.14 -15.50 12.97
N ALA A 183 8.74 -16.55 12.39
CA ALA A 183 9.55 -17.49 13.14
C ALA A 183 10.90 -16.86 13.51
N THR A 184 11.11 -16.54 14.79
CA THR A 184 12.39 -16.00 15.29
C THR A 184 13.52 -17.03 15.30
N GLN A 185 13.22 -18.32 15.13
CA GLN A 185 14.20 -19.39 14.93
C GLN A 185 13.72 -20.24 13.75
N PRO A 186 13.84 -19.74 12.51
CA PRO A 186 13.38 -20.48 11.35
C PRO A 186 14.26 -21.72 11.13
N THR A 187 13.70 -22.76 10.55
CA THR A 187 14.49 -23.91 10.08
C THR A 187 15.05 -23.59 8.70
N LEU A 188 16.37 -23.68 8.55
CA LEU A 188 17.09 -23.53 7.30
C LEU A 188 17.54 -24.89 6.81
N THR A 189 17.45 -25.09 5.51
CA THR A 189 17.77 -26.36 4.85
C THR A 189 18.72 -26.13 3.67
N GLY A 190 19.36 -27.20 3.22
CA GLY A 190 20.19 -27.19 2.03
C GLY A 190 20.82 -28.55 1.80
N THR A 191 21.82 -28.60 0.93
CA THR A 191 22.56 -29.81 0.58
C THR A 191 24.06 -29.63 0.80
N ALA A 192 24.75 -30.72 1.15
CA ALA A 192 26.19 -30.84 1.31
C ALA A 192 26.62 -32.31 1.16
N ASP A 193 27.92 -32.59 1.21
CA ASP A 193 28.41 -33.97 1.23
C ASP A 193 27.85 -34.75 2.45
N PRO A 194 27.43 -36.01 2.31
CA PRO A 194 26.82 -36.77 3.41
C PRO A 194 27.71 -36.87 4.66
N GLY A 195 27.12 -36.64 5.83
CA GLY A 195 27.78 -36.80 7.14
C GLY A 195 28.65 -35.63 7.58
N VAL A 196 28.82 -34.57 6.77
CA VAL A 196 29.63 -33.41 7.16
C VAL A 196 28.90 -32.51 8.16
N LEU A 197 29.66 -31.85 9.04
CA LEU A 197 29.12 -30.82 9.92
C LEU A 197 28.89 -29.55 9.10
N VAL A 198 27.70 -28.97 9.20
CA VAL A 198 27.31 -27.70 8.58
C VAL A 198 27.29 -26.61 9.66
N ARG A 199 27.91 -25.47 9.39
CA ARG A 199 27.82 -24.25 10.21
C ARG A 199 27.00 -23.21 9.47
N LEU A 200 25.96 -22.70 10.11
CA LEU A 200 25.09 -21.65 9.58
C LEU A 200 25.52 -20.30 10.17
N TYR A 201 25.66 -19.31 9.31
CA TYR A 201 26.05 -17.95 9.66
C TYR A 201 24.93 -16.97 9.33
N GLY A 202 24.68 -16.02 10.22
CA GLY A 202 23.81 -14.87 10.01
C GLY A 202 24.61 -13.58 10.12
N ASN A 203 24.62 -12.78 9.04
CA ASN A 203 25.42 -11.55 8.95
C ASN A 203 26.92 -11.76 9.28
N GLY A 204 27.46 -12.94 8.92
CA GLY A 204 28.85 -13.32 9.16
C GLY A 204 29.16 -13.92 10.53
N VAL A 205 28.19 -14.02 11.44
CA VAL A 205 28.36 -14.64 12.77
C VAL A 205 27.72 -16.03 12.77
N GLU A 206 28.38 -17.03 13.33
CA GLU A 206 27.81 -18.38 13.47
C GLU A 206 26.57 -18.33 14.37
N ILE A 207 25.44 -18.81 13.85
CA ILE A 207 24.14 -18.83 14.55
C ILE A 207 23.64 -20.24 14.82
N GLY A 208 24.20 -21.27 14.18
CA GLY A 208 23.78 -22.65 14.43
C GLY A 208 24.64 -23.67 13.71
N THR A 209 24.50 -24.93 14.09
CA THR A 209 25.17 -26.07 13.45
C THR A 209 24.21 -27.22 13.20
N GLY A 210 24.54 -28.06 12.22
CA GLY A 210 23.81 -29.29 11.91
C GLY A 210 24.69 -30.26 11.17
N THR A 211 24.13 -31.40 10.75
CA THR A 211 24.89 -32.42 10.00
C THR A 211 24.09 -32.82 8.77
N ALA A 212 24.75 -32.94 7.63
CA ALA A 212 24.13 -33.48 6.42
C ALA A 212 23.84 -34.98 6.61
N ASN A 213 22.62 -35.40 6.28
CA ASN A 213 22.20 -36.79 6.40
C ASN A 213 22.88 -37.67 5.32
N GLY A 214 22.55 -38.98 5.28
CA GLY A 214 23.10 -39.92 4.29
C GLY A 214 22.78 -39.61 2.82
N SER A 215 21.78 -38.76 2.57
CA SER A 215 21.39 -38.26 1.24
C SER A 215 22.02 -36.91 0.91
N GLY A 216 22.74 -36.29 1.85
CA GLY A 216 23.34 -34.97 1.70
C GLY A 216 22.44 -33.80 2.13
N ASP A 217 21.21 -34.04 2.58
CA ASP A 217 20.34 -32.95 3.05
C ASP A 217 20.70 -32.55 4.48
N TRP A 218 20.79 -31.26 4.75
CA TRP A 218 20.98 -30.72 6.09
C TRP A 218 19.82 -29.82 6.51
N SER A 219 19.63 -29.72 7.82
CA SER A 219 18.64 -28.87 8.47
C SER A 219 19.26 -28.24 9.71
N VAL A 220 19.20 -26.92 9.83
CA VAL A 220 19.72 -26.16 10.97
C VAL A 220 18.66 -25.20 11.46
N VAL A 221 18.47 -25.15 12.78
CA VAL A 221 17.70 -24.10 13.46
C VAL A 221 18.71 -23.19 14.17
N PRO A 222 18.62 -21.86 14.05
CA PRO A 222 19.45 -20.95 14.83
C PRO A 222 19.36 -21.27 16.32
N SER A 223 20.51 -21.27 16.99
CA SER A 223 20.65 -21.55 18.42
C SER A 223 20.15 -20.41 19.32
N THR A 224 19.94 -19.24 18.74
CA THR A 224 19.38 -18.06 19.38
C THR A 224 18.25 -17.49 18.54
N THR A 225 17.34 -16.77 19.19
CA THR A 225 16.29 -16.01 18.50
C THR A 225 16.91 -14.89 17.68
N LEU A 226 16.60 -14.88 16.39
CA LEU A 226 16.89 -13.80 15.47
C LEU A 226 15.90 -12.66 15.75
N ALA A 227 16.43 -11.44 15.85
CA ALA A 227 15.63 -10.23 16.00
C ALA A 227 15.00 -9.81 14.66
N ASP A 228 13.96 -8.97 14.73
CA ASP A 228 13.32 -8.40 13.55
C ASP A 228 14.33 -7.67 12.64
N GLY A 229 14.13 -7.81 11.34
CA GLY A 229 14.98 -7.24 10.29
C GLY A 229 15.45 -8.28 9.27
N THR A 230 16.22 -7.81 8.29
CA THR A 230 16.75 -8.65 7.22
C THR A 230 18.09 -9.27 7.64
N TRP A 231 18.19 -10.58 7.46
CA TRP A 231 19.36 -11.41 7.74
C TRP A 231 19.94 -11.96 6.45
N THR A 232 21.26 -11.79 6.27
CA THR A 232 21.99 -12.49 5.21
C THR A 232 22.52 -13.80 5.77
N LEU A 233 21.99 -14.92 5.29
CA LEU A 233 22.33 -16.26 5.75
C LEU A 233 23.26 -16.96 4.76
N THR A 234 24.33 -17.56 5.27
CA THR A 234 25.30 -18.37 4.52
C THR A 234 25.69 -19.60 5.34
N ALA A 235 26.32 -20.59 4.73
CA ALA A 235 26.78 -21.78 5.42
C ALA A 235 28.19 -22.21 4.97
N THR A 236 28.91 -22.90 5.85
CA THR A 236 30.12 -23.66 5.53
C THR A 236 29.94 -25.10 5.96
N VAL A 237 30.83 -25.98 5.53
CA VAL A 237 30.95 -27.33 6.08
C VAL A 237 32.34 -27.59 6.62
N VAL A 238 32.43 -28.49 7.61
CA VAL A 238 33.68 -28.96 8.19
C VAL A 238 33.82 -30.45 7.91
N THR A 239 34.88 -30.82 7.20
CA THR A 239 35.26 -32.22 6.94
C THR A 239 36.65 -32.47 7.47
N SER A 240 36.80 -33.47 8.36
CA SER A 240 38.10 -33.83 8.95
C SER A 240 38.85 -32.66 9.60
N GLY A 241 38.12 -31.69 10.16
CA GLY A 241 38.68 -30.49 10.80
C GLY A 241 38.99 -29.33 9.84
N VAL A 242 38.74 -29.48 8.54
CA VAL A 242 38.96 -28.45 7.51
C VAL A 242 37.62 -27.83 7.11
N GLU A 243 37.56 -26.50 7.08
CA GLU A 243 36.36 -25.74 6.73
C GLU A 243 36.33 -25.39 5.23
N SER A 244 35.15 -25.44 4.62
CA SER A 244 34.93 -25.03 3.22
C SER A 244 34.91 -23.50 3.06
N GLY A 245 34.82 -23.04 1.82
CA GLY A 245 34.33 -21.68 1.55
C GLY A 245 32.86 -21.50 1.95
N LEU A 246 32.39 -20.26 1.97
CA LEU A 246 30.97 -19.94 2.16
C LEU A 246 30.13 -20.46 0.98
N SER A 247 28.89 -20.83 1.26
CA SER A 247 27.84 -21.05 0.27
C SER A 247 27.41 -19.72 -0.39
N GLY A 248 26.52 -19.82 -1.38
CA GLY A 248 25.67 -18.67 -1.76
C GLY A 248 24.80 -18.19 -0.58
N SER A 249 24.25 -16.98 -0.69
CA SER A 249 23.46 -16.36 0.39
C SER A 249 21.95 -16.50 0.19
N LEU A 250 21.24 -16.51 1.31
CA LEU A 250 19.80 -16.34 1.41
C LEU A 250 19.51 -15.06 2.20
N LEU A 251 18.67 -14.17 1.67
CA LEU A 251 18.10 -13.08 2.45
C LEU A 251 16.80 -13.55 3.07
N VAL A 252 16.68 -13.46 4.40
CA VAL A 252 15.45 -13.74 5.15
C VAL A 252 15.08 -12.51 5.96
N THR A 253 13.82 -12.12 5.96
CA THR A 253 13.32 -11.07 6.85
C THR A 253 12.59 -11.72 8.01
N ILE A 254 13.05 -11.44 9.23
CA ILE A 254 12.33 -11.78 10.46
C ILE A 254 11.42 -10.60 10.80
N ASP A 255 10.14 -10.85 10.99
CA ASP A 255 9.16 -9.83 11.34
C ASP A 255 8.12 -10.45 12.29
N THR A 256 8.08 -9.98 13.53
CA THR A 256 7.23 -10.53 14.58
C THR A 256 6.02 -9.67 14.91
N GLY A 257 5.74 -8.60 14.16
CA GLY A 257 4.68 -7.67 14.52
C GLY A 257 3.95 -7.04 13.33
N ALA A 258 2.63 -6.99 13.41
CA ALA A 258 1.79 -6.23 12.49
C ALA A 258 1.18 -4.99 13.17
N SER A 259 1.25 -3.84 12.50
CA SER A 259 0.63 -2.60 12.98
C SER A 259 -0.87 -2.56 12.68
N SER A 260 -1.71 -2.22 13.68
CA SER A 260 -3.16 -2.19 13.52
C SER A 260 -3.63 -1.17 12.48
N PRO A 261 -4.73 -1.44 11.75
CA PRO A 261 -5.37 -0.44 10.90
C PRO A 261 -5.77 0.82 11.65
N THR A 262 -5.75 1.94 10.95
CA THR A 262 -6.05 3.29 11.44
C THR A 262 -6.95 4.03 10.46
N SER A 263 -7.49 5.16 10.89
CA SER A 263 -8.27 6.07 10.03
C SER A 263 -9.47 5.40 9.36
N LEU A 264 -10.13 4.46 10.04
CA LEU A 264 -11.37 3.85 9.56
C LEU A 264 -12.41 4.96 9.35
N ALA A 265 -13.02 4.98 8.17
CA ALA A 265 -14.04 5.95 7.81
C ALA A 265 -15.12 5.31 6.92
N LEU A 266 -16.34 5.81 7.05
CA LEU A 266 -17.39 5.57 6.06
C LEU A 266 -17.03 6.34 4.79
N SER A 267 -16.98 5.66 3.64
CA SER A 267 -16.62 6.33 2.39
C SER A 267 -17.68 7.38 2.01
N THR A 268 -17.26 8.45 1.35
CA THR A 268 -18.17 9.50 0.88
C THR A 268 -19.23 8.99 -0.09
N ALA A 269 -18.94 7.93 -0.85
CA ALA A 269 -19.91 7.30 -1.75
C ALA A 269 -20.98 6.49 -1.00
N SER A 270 -20.71 6.10 0.25
CA SER A 270 -21.63 5.38 1.12
C SER A 270 -22.21 6.24 2.23
N ASN A 271 -21.89 7.53 2.30
CA ASN A 271 -22.42 8.45 3.30
C ASN A 271 -23.59 9.25 2.70
N SER A 272 -24.79 8.67 2.76
CA SER A 272 -25.99 9.28 2.20
C SER A 272 -26.50 10.42 3.09
N GLY A 273 -27.22 11.38 2.51
CA GLY A 273 -27.70 12.57 3.22
C GLY A 273 -26.60 13.61 3.51
N SER A 274 -25.46 13.20 4.07
CA SER A 274 -24.38 14.10 4.51
C SER A 274 -23.00 13.43 4.32
N PRO A 275 -22.00 14.10 3.72
CA PRO A 275 -20.65 13.53 3.55
C PRO A 275 -19.77 13.65 4.80
N SER A 276 -20.30 14.19 5.91
CA SER A 276 -19.50 14.58 7.09
C SER A 276 -19.85 13.86 8.39
N ASP A 277 -20.84 12.97 8.39
CA ASP A 277 -21.18 12.15 9.54
C ASP A 277 -20.97 10.66 9.24
N THR A 278 -21.63 9.78 10.00
CA THR A 278 -21.55 8.32 9.85
C THR A 278 -22.95 7.70 9.80
N LEU A 279 -23.94 8.49 9.36
CA LEU A 279 -25.34 8.09 9.23
C LEU A 279 -25.65 7.84 7.75
N THR A 280 -26.17 6.67 7.42
CA THR A 280 -26.40 6.30 6.02
C THR A 280 -27.58 5.36 5.83
N ASN A 281 -28.18 5.36 4.65
CA ASN A 281 -29.18 4.40 4.20
C ASN A 281 -28.60 3.29 3.32
N VAL A 282 -27.28 3.25 3.19
CA VAL A 282 -26.57 2.21 2.44
C VAL A 282 -26.30 1.01 3.35
N THR A 283 -27.09 -0.05 3.20
CA THR A 283 -26.99 -1.26 4.05
C THR A 283 -25.69 -2.04 3.90
N ALA A 284 -25.00 -1.92 2.76
CA ALA A 284 -23.66 -2.49 2.53
C ALA A 284 -22.64 -1.35 2.33
N PRO A 285 -22.27 -0.62 3.40
CA PRO A 285 -21.43 0.55 3.26
C PRO A 285 -20.01 0.18 2.85
N VAL A 286 -19.37 1.06 2.08
CA VAL A 286 -17.93 0.99 1.81
C VAL A 286 -17.19 1.67 2.96
N ILE A 287 -16.31 0.92 3.60
CA ILE A 287 -15.41 1.38 4.66
C ILE A 287 -14.01 1.51 4.09
N THR A 288 -13.36 2.61 4.40
CA THR A 288 -11.96 2.87 4.02
C THR A 288 -11.09 2.95 5.26
N GLY A 289 -9.79 2.75 5.09
CA GLY A 289 -8.81 3.00 6.14
C GLY A 289 -7.38 2.89 5.63
N THR A 290 -6.45 2.95 6.56
CA THR A 290 -5.00 2.85 6.28
C THR A 290 -4.33 1.86 7.21
N VAL A 291 -3.32 1.15 6.74
CA VAL A 291 -2.41 0.31 7.52
C VAL A 291 -0.97 0.75 7.22
N ALA A 292 -0.04 0.50 8.13
CA ALA A 292 1.36 0.89 7.92
C ALA A 292 2.02 0.08 6.80
N GLU A 293 1.59 -1.18 6.63
CA GLU A 293 2.23 -2.16 5.76
C GLU A 293 1.18 -2.88 4.91
N ALA A 294 1.59 -3.37 3.75
CA ALA A 294 0.73 -4.20 2.91
C ALA A 294 0.35 -5.48 3.65
N GLY A 295 -0.91 -5.90 3.48
CA GLY A 295 -1.42 -7.08 4.17
C GLY A 295 -2.89 -7.31 3.88
N VAL A 296 -3.42 -8.40 4.40
CA VAL A 296 -4.84 -8.74 4.30
C VAL A 296 -5.59 -8.13 5.48
N VAL A 297 -6.44 -7.15 5.20
CA VAL A 297 -7.32 -6.49 6.17
C VAL A 297 -8.63 -7.26 6.26
N VAL A 298 -9.10 -7.47 7.48
CA VAL A 298 -10.42 -8.04 7.76
C VAL A 298 -11.20 -7.05 8.62
N LEU A 299 -12.43 -6.73 8.20
CA LEU A 299 -13.35 -5.85 8.92
C LEU A 299 -14.32 -6.69 9.75
N TYR A 300 -14.60 -6.27 10.98
CA TYR A 300 -15.42 -6.99 11.94
C TYR A 300 -16.50 -6.11 12.56
N GLU A 301 -17.61 -6.74 12.93
CA GLU A 301 -18.53 -6.29 13.98
C GLU A 301 -18.44 -7.29 15.15
N GLY A 302 -17.85 -6.86 16.26
CA GLY A 302 -17.49 -7.77 17.35
C GLY A 302 -16.55 -8.87 16.85
N ALA A 303 -17.00 -10.13 16.88
CA ALA A 303 -16.24 -11.29 16.40
C ALA A 303 -16.64 -11.72 14.96
N THR A 304 -17.66 -11.12 14.37
CA THR A 304 -18.18 -11.49 13.05
C THR A 304 -17.41 -10.75 11.96
N ALA A 305 -16.77 -11.48 11.06
CA ALA A 305 -16.13 -10.89 9.89
C ALA A 305 -17.18 -10.40 8.87
N LEU A 306 -17.10 -9.12 8.49
CA LEU A 306 -17.96 -8.46 7.51
C LEU A 306 -17.34 -8.43 6.12
N GLY A 307 -16.06 -8.74 6.00
CA GLY A 307 -15.36 -8.89 4.73
C GLY A 307 -13.85 -8.82 4.87
N THR A 308 -13.15 -9.01 3.75
CA THR A 308 -11.68 -8.99 3.69
C THR A 308 -11.22 -8.25 2.44
N VAL A 309 -10.08 -7.59 2.51
CA VAL A 309 -9.44 -6.91 1.39
C VAL A 309 -7.93 -6.86 1.56
N THR A 310 -7.16 -6.95 0.49
CA THR A 310 -5.72 -6.70 0.54
C THR A 310 -5.46 -5.20 0.47
N ALA A 311 -4.73 -4.65 1.44
CA ALA A 311 -4.29 -3.26 1.39
C ALA A 311 -3.30 -3.04 0.24
N SER A 312 -3.33 -1.85 -0.35
CA SER A 312 -2.35 -1.44 -1.36
C SER A 312 -0.93 -1.40 -0.78
N ALA A 313 0.08 -1.36 -1.64
CA ALA A 313 1.48 -1.18 -1.21
C ALA A 313 1.72 0.13 -0.42
N ALA A 314 0.84 1.14 -0.60
CA ALA A 314 0.86 2.39 0.16
C ALA A 314 0.03 2.33 1.46
N GLY A 315 -0.52 1.15 1.81
CA GLY A 315 -1.27 0.92 3.04
C GLY A 315 -2.75 1.33 3.00
N ALA A 316 -3.22 2.00 1.95
CA ALA A 316 -4.64 2.33 1.81
C ALA A 316 -5.48 1.09 1.45
N TRP A 317 -6.67 0.99 2.03
CA TRP A 317 -7.65 -0.06 1.71
C TRP A 317 -9.08 0.51 1.68
N SER A 318 -9.94 -0.15 0.91
CA SER A 318 -11.36 0.18 0.73
C SER A 318 -12.12 -1.11 0.48
N MET A 319 -13.22 -1.33 1.19
CA MET A 319 -14.03 -2.54 1.05
C MET A 319 -15.51 -2.29 1.30
N THR A 320 -16.35 -2.96 0.53
CA THR A 320 -17.79 -3.06 0.81
C THR A 320 -18.01 -4.07 1.95
N ALA A 321 -18.61 -3.63 3.05
CA ALA A 321 -18.98 -4.50 4.14
C ALA A 321 -20.17 -5.40 3.73
N ALA A 322 -20.31 -6.55 4.39
CA ALA A 322 -21.55 -7.33 4.36
C ALA A 322 -22.75 -6.46 4.79
N SER A 323 -23.95 -6.83 4.31
CA SER A 323 -25.16 -6.07 4.60
C SER A 323 -25.45 -6.02 6.11
N LEU A 324 -25.66 -4.81 6.61
CA LEU A 324 -26.06 -4.46 7.97
C LEU A 324 -27.53 -4.02 7.97
N GLY A 325 -28.23 -4.20 9.10
CA GLY A 325 -29.61 -3.75 9.30
C GLY A 325 -29.67 -2.33 9.86
N ASP A 326 -30.87 -1.79 10.11
CA ASP A 326 -31.00 -0.48 10.77
C ASP A 326 -30.43 -0.52 12.20
N GLY A 327 -29.77 0.57 12.61
CA GLY A 327 -29.18 0.75 13.93
C GLY A 327 -27.71 1.14 13.90
N ALA A 328 -27.13 1.27 15.09
CA ALA A 328 -25.71 1.59 15.26
C ALA A 328 -24.85 0.32 15.23
N HIS A 329 -23.81 0.34 14.40
CA HIS A 329 -22.84 -0.73 14.18
C HIS A 329 -21.45 -0.26 14.57
N THR A 330 -20.76 -1.01 15.43
CA THR A 330 -19.40 -0.70 15.88
C THR A 330 -18.40 -1.59 15.15
N LEU A 331 -17.65 -1.00 14.24
CA LEU A 331 -16.76 -1.69 13.30
C LEU A 331 -15.30 -1.56 13.72
N THR A 332 -14.54 -2.65 13.63
CA THR A 332 -13.09 -2.69 13.85
C THR A 332 -12.40 -3.47 12.75
N ALA A 333 -11.13 -3.21 12.48
CA ALA A 333 -10.36 -3.97 11.51
C ALA A 333 -9.06 -4.52 12.09
N THR A 334 -8.60 -5.66 11.60
CA THR A 334 -7.24 -6.19 11.81
C THR A 334 -6.54 -6.35 10.47
N VAL A 335 -5.21 -6.40 10.47
CA VAL A 335 -4.42 -6.75 9.28
C VAL A 335 -3.55 -7.95 9.57
N THR A 336 -3.38 -8.83 8.58
CA THR A 336 -2.34 -9.86 8.55
C THR A 336 -1.27 -9.46 7.54
N ASP A 337 -0.03 -9.28 7.98
CA ASP A 337 1.11 -8.89 7.13
C ASP A 337 1.64 -10.06 6.27
N ALA A 338 2.72 -9.83 5.54
CA ALA A 338 3.36 -10.84 4.70
C ALA A 338 4.03 -11.97 5.51
N ALA A 339 4.56 -11.66 6.69
CA ALA A 339 5.15 -12.60 7.63
C ALA A 339 4.09 -13.48 8.33
N GLY A 340 2.82 -13.13 8.22
CA GLY A 340 1.70 -13.82 8.84
C GLY A 340 1.38 -13.35 10.27
N ASN A 341 1.89 -12.20 10.71
CA ASN A 341 1.47 -11.62 12.00
C ASN A 341 0.09 -10.98 11.84
N THR A 342 -0.80 -11.20 12.80
CA THR A 342 -2.08 -10.50 12.88
C THR A 342 -2.01 -9.37 13.89
N SER A 343 -2.39 -8.16 13.48
CA SER A 343 -2.42 -7.00 14.36
C SER A 343 -3.50 -7.12 15.44
N THR A 344 -3.42 -6.28 16.47
CA THR A 344 -4.60 -5.98 17.30
C THR A 344 -5.67 -5.27 16.47
N ALA A 345 -6.90 -5.25 16.98
CA ALA A 345 -8.00 -4.50 16.36
C ALA A 345 -7.72 -2.99 16.35
N SER A 346 -8.17 -2.31 15.30
CA SER A 346 -8.17 -0.85 15.18
C SER A 346 -9.01 -0.18 16.27
N THR A 347 -8.89 1.14 16.39
CA THR A 347 -9.95 1.95 17.03
C THR A 347 -11.27 1.73 16.30
N ALA A 348 -12.37 1.68 17.04
CA ALA A 348 -13.67 1.41 16.47
C ALA A 348 -14.24 2.61 15.68
N LEU A 349 -14.90 2.33 14.56
CA LEU A 349 -15.75 3.25 13.81
C LEU A 349 -17.21 2.88 14.07
N THR A 350 -18.01 3.83 14.57
CA THR A 350 -19.46 3.64 14.65
C THR A 350 -20.11 4.14 13.36
N VAL A 351 -20.91 3.29 12.72
CA VAL A 351 -21.76 3.63 11.56
C VAL A 351 -23.20 3.38 11.95
N THR A 352 -24.10 4.32 11.67
CA THR A 352 -25.54 4.13 11.89
C THR A 352 -26.23 3.93 10.55
N ILE A 353 -26.91 2.81 10.41
CA ILE A 353 -27.74 2.52 9.25
C ILE A 353 -29.17 2.94 9.57
N ASP A 354 -29.79 3.69 8.66
CA ASP A 354 -31.20 4.06 8.70
C ASP A 354 -31.76 4.06 7.28
N THR A 355 -32.66 3.13 7.00
CA THR A 355 -33.23 2.93 5.66
C THR A 355 -34.65 3.48 5.49
N SER A 356 -35.18 4.25 6.46
CA SER A 356 -36.58 4.67 6.45
C SER A 356 -36.79 6.10 6.92
N ALA A 357 -37.70 6.83 6.24
CA ALA A 357 -38.19 8.14 6.68
C ALA A 357 -39.70 8.11 6.89
N SER A 358 -40.18 8.76 7.96
CA SER A 358 -41.62 8.84 8.28
C SER A 358 -42.33 9.97 7.54
N SER A 359 -43.47 9.69 6.89
CA SER A 359 -44.21 10.69 6.11
C SER A 359 -44.72 11.87 6.94
N PRO A 360 -44.78 13.10 6.39
CA PRO A 360 -45.42 14.23 7.06
C PRO A 360 -46.89 13.98 7.40
N THR A 361 -47.35 14.59 8.49
CA THR A 361 -48.72 14.48 9.01
C THR A 361 -49.27 15.86 9.36
N SER A 362 -50.57 15.94 9.63
CA SER A 362 -51.25 17.14 10.13
C SER A 362 -51.10 18.37 9.23
N LEU A 363 -51.12 18.18 7.91
CA LEU A 363 -51.10 19.29 6.95
C LEU A 363 -52.32 20.20 7.17
N ALA A 364 -52.09 21.50 7.32
CA ALA A 364 -53.14 22.49 7.52
C ALA A 364 -52.80 23.82 6.84
N LEU A 365 -53.84 24.50 6.34
CA LEU A 365 -53.74 25.91 5.94
C LEU A 365 -53.50 26.75 7.21
N SER A 366 -52.44 27.57 7.21
CA SER A 366 -52.14 28.39 8.38
C SER A 366 -53.26 29.39 8.65
N THR A 367 -53.51 29.70 9.92
CA THR A 367 -54.55 30.66 10.31
C THR A 367 -54.30 32.06 9.74
N ALA A 368 -53.04 32.44 9.49
CA ALA A 368 -52.70 33.72 8.88
C ALA A 368 -52.98 33.75 7.38
N SER A 369 -53.01 32.59 6.72
CA SER A 369 -53.36 32.45 5.30
C SER A 369 -54.82 32.07 5.08
N ASN A 370 -55.61 31.85 6.13
CA ASN A 370 -57.02 31.49 6.01
C ASN A 370 -57.90 32.75 6.05
N SER A 371 -58.32 33.23 4.88
CA SER A 371 -59.06 34.49 4.78
C SER A 371 -60.57 34.29 5.02
N GLY A 372 -61.22 35.23 5.70
CA GLY A 372 -62.66 35.19 5.93
C GLY A 372 -63.09 34.28 7.08
N SER A 373 -62.77 32.99 7.03
CA SER A 373 -63.18 31.98 8.02
C SER A 373 -61.97 31.17 8.50
N PRO A 374 -61.73 31.03 9.82
CA PRO A 374 -60.60 30.25 10.34
C PRO A 374 -60.85 28.74 10.35
N SER A 375 -62.05 28.28 9.98
CA SER A 375 -62.52 26.90 10.17
C SER A 375 -62.65 26.09 8.87
N ASP A 376 -62.40 26.69 7.72
CA ASP A 376 -62.38 26.01 6.42
C ASP A 376 -60.99 26.13 5.78
N THR A 377 -60.87 25.76 4.50
CA THR A 377 -59.63 25.87 3.73
C THR A 377 -59.83 26.74 2.47
N LEU A 378 -60.76 27.69 2.53
CA LEU A 378 -61.05 28.64 1.46
C LEU A 378 -60.29 29.96 1.71
N THR A 379 -59.53 30.44 0.74
CA THR A 379 -58.75 31.67 0.92
C THR A 379 -58.57 32.48 -0.34
N ASN A 380 -58.41 33.81 -0.20
CA ASN A 380 -57.98 34.69 -1.29
C ASN A 380 -56.44 34.88 -1.35
N VAL A 381 -55.69 34.19 -0.48
CA VAL A 381 -54.22 34.26 -0.44
C VAL A 381 -53.65 33.29 -1.48
N THR A 382 -53.20 33.82 -2.62
CA THR A 382 -52.68 33.01 -3.74
C THR A 382 -51.37 32.27 -3.42
N ALA A 383 -50.61 32.69 -2.42
CA ALA A 383 -49.42 31.98 -1.91
C ALA A 383 -49.65 31.57 -0.45
N PRO A 384 -50.51 30.56 -0.19
CA PRO A 384 -50.87 30.20 1.17
C PRO A 384 -49.69 29.58 1.93
N VAL A 385 -49.64 29.82 3.23
CA VAL A 385 -48.71 29.13 4.13
C VAL A 385 -49.36 27.83 4.60
N ILE A 386 -48.71 26.71 4.33
CA ILE A 386 -49.09 25.37 4.79
C ILE A 386 -48.18 24.96 5.94
N THR A 387 -48.80 24.44 6.99
CA THR A 387 -48.13 23.92 8.18
C THR A 387 -48.31 22.42 8.29
N GLY A 388 -47.43 21.75 9.03
CA GLY A 388 -47.58 20.35 9.35
C GLY A 388 -46.53 19.86 10.34
N SER A 389 -46.42 18.54 10.47
CA SER A 389 -45.45 17.89 11.37
C SER A 389 -44.80 16.68 10.72
N VAL A 390 -43.59 16.36 11.14
CA VAL A 390 -42.83 15.14 10.82
C VAL A 390 -42.31 14.53 12.11
N ALA A 391 -42.06 13.22 12.13
CA ALA A 391 -41.57 12.53 13.32
C ALA A 391 -40.11 12.88 13.64
N GLU A 392 -39.34 13.28 12.63
CA GLU A 392 -37.90 13.54 12.71
C GLU A 392 -37.52 14.79 11.91
N ALA A 393 -36.37 15.38 12.25
CA ALA A 393 -35.84 16.50 11.50
C ALA A 393 -35.47 16.07 10.07
N GLY A 394 -35.78 16.91 9.10
CA GLY A 394 -35.53 16.61 7.69
C GLY A 394 -35.95 17.75 6.78
N VAL A 395 -35.68 17.62 5.49
CA VAL A 395 -36.10 18.57 4.46
C VAL A 395 -37.48 18.17 3.96
N VAL A 396 -38.49 18.99 4.25
CA VAL A 396 -39.86 18.81 3.80
C VAL A 396 -40.03 19.51 2.45
N VAL A 397 -40.72 18.86 1.52
CA VAL A 397 -41.12 19.45 0.23
C VAL A 397 -42.63 19.33 0.09
N LEU A 398 -43.28 20.46 -0.24
CA LEU A 398 -44.71 20.55 -0.51
C LEU A 398 -44.96 20.43 -2.02
N TYR A 399 -45.97 19.67 -2.42
CA TYR A 399 -46.30 19.38 -3.80
C TYR A 399 -47.77 19.62 -4.13
N GLU A 400 -48.03 19.97 -5.39
CA GLU A 400 -49.30 19.73 -6.07
C GLU A 400 -49.07 18.74 -7.21
N GLY A 401 -49.63 17.54 -7.09
CA GLY A 401 -49.27 16.42 -7.97
C GLY A 401 -47.77 16.13 -7.89
N ALA A 402 -47.05 16.28 -9.00
CA ALA A 402 -45.59 16.12 -9.07
C ALA A 402 -44.82 17.46 -8.98
N THR A 403 -45.52 18.60 -8.96
CA THR A 403 -44.89 19.93 -8.97
C THR A 403 -44.54 20.35 -7.55
N ALA A 404 -43.26 20.60 -7.27
CA ALA A 404 -42.82 21.15 -6.00
C ALA A 404 -43.23 22.62 -5.88
N LEU A 405 -43.94 22.95 -4.80
CA LEU A 405 -44.44 24.29 -4.49
C LEU A 405 -43.58 25.02 -3.47
N GLY A 406 -42.80 24.30 -2.67
CA GLY A 406 -41.92 24.88 -1.67
C GLY A 406 -41.17 23.83 -0.88
N THR A 407 -40.12 24.25 -0.17
CA THR A 407 -39.30 23.38 0.66
C THR A 407 -38.88 24.10 1.95
N VAL A 408 -38.75 23.36 3.04
CA VAL A 408 -38.23 23.87 4.32
C VAL A 408 -37.57 22.74 5.10
N THR A 409 -36.55 23.05 5.88
CA THR A 409 -36.06 22.11 6.90
C THR A 409 -36.99 22.16 8.12
N ALA A 410 -37.57 21.02 8.49
CA ALA A 410 -38.38 20.92 9.70
C ALA A 410 -37.54 21.24 10.94
N SER A 411 -38.18 21.82 11.95
CA SER A 411 -37.53 22.05 13.25
C SER A 411 -37.14 20.73 13.92
N ALA A 412 -36.23 20.78 14.90
CA ALA A 412 -35.85 19.60 15.68
C ALA A 412 -37.04 18.95 16.44
N ALA A 413 -38.12 19.71 16.66
CA ALA A 413 -39.37 19.22 17.24
C ALA A 413 -40.37 18.68 16.20
N GLY A 414 -39.99 18.63 14.92
CA GLY A 414 -40.79 18.06 13.83
C GLY A 414 -41.81 19.00 13.18
N ALA A 415 -42.04 20.20 13.72
CA ALA A 415 -42.94 21.18 13.11
C ALA A 415 -42.30 21.87 11.90
N TRP A 416 -43.09 22.14 10.86
CA TRP A 416 -42.67 22.86 9.65
C TRP A 416 -43.76 23.81 9.13
N SER A 417 -43.32 24.82 8.35
CA SER A 417 -44.18 25.82 7.73
C SER A 417 -43.60 26.22 6.38
N ILE A 418 -44.37 26.08 5.30
CA ILE A 418 -43.97 26.37 3.92
C ILE A 418 -44.95 27.38 3.32
N THR A 419 -44.42 28.50 2.80
CA THR A 419 -45.18 29.34 1.87
C THR A 419 -45.19 28.65 0.51
N ALA A 420 -46.37 28.24 0.04
CA ALA A 420 -46.50 27.63 -1.28
C ALA A 420 -46.22 28.65 -2.40
N GLY A 421 -45.75 28.17 -3.54
CA GLY A 421 -45.76 28.93 -4.79
C GLY A 421 -47.17 29.43 -5.14
N SER A 422 -47.25 30.49 -5.96
CA SER A 422 -48.54 31.10 -6.29
C SER A 422 -49.46 30.11 -7.01
N LEU A 423 -50.67 29.95 -6.47
CA LEU A 423 -51.77 29.16 -6.98
C LEU A 423 -52.85 30.10 -7.55
N GLY A 424 -53.54 29.66 -8.61
CA GLY A 424 -54.67 30.39 -9.19
C GLY A 424 -55.99 30.06 -8.50
N ASP A 425 -57.10 30.65 -8.94
CA ASP A 425 -58.42 30.31 -8.39
C ASP A 425 -58.79 28.84 -8.68
N GLY A 426 -59.42 28.18 -7.71
CA GLY A 426 -59.85 26.78 -7.80
C GLY A 426 -59.38 25.91 -6.62
N ALA A 427 -59.70 24.62 -6.68
CA ALA A 427 -59.31 23.65 -5.68
C ALA A 427 -57.93 23.03 -5.99
N HIS A 428 -57.03 23.07 -5.00
CA HIS A 428 -55.67 22.56 -5.07
C HIS A 428 -55.48 21.44 -4.07
N THR A 429 -54.94 20.30 -4.51
CA THR A 429 -54.70 19.13 -3.65
C THR A 429 -53.22 19.03 -3.35
N LEU A 430 -52.86 19.34 -2.11
CA LEU A 430 -51.48 19.47 -1.66
C LEU A 430 -51.03 18.24 -0.86
N THR A 431 -49.81 17.80 -1.10
CA THR A 431 -49.16 16.70 -0.35
C THR A 431 -47.74 17.10 0.03
N ALA A 432 -47.13 16.41 0.98
CA ALA A 432 -45.74 16.64 1.35
C ALA A 432 -44.96 15.33 1.51
N THR A 433 -43.66 15.39 1.27
CA THR A 433 -42.68 14.36 1.65
C THR A 433 -41.62 14.98 2.55
N VAL A 434 -40.89 14.14 3.27
CA VAL A 434 -39.68 14.55 4.00
C VAL A 434 -38.50 13.69 3.57
N THR A 435 -37.34 14.32 3.45
CA THR A 435 -36.05 13.64 3.37
C THR A 435 -35.34 13.77 4.71
N ASP A 436 -35.05 12.65 5.37
CA ASP A 436 -34.38 12.63 6.69
C ASP A 436 -32.87 12.93 6.60
N ALA A 437 -32.17 12.82 7.73
CA ALA A 437 -30.72 13.04 7.80
C ALA A 437 -29.90 11.93 7.12
N ALA A 438 -30.40 10.69 7.07
CA ALA A 438 -29.77 9.58 6.36
C ALA A 438 -29.99 9.67 4.84
N GLY A 439 -30.84 10.58 4.36
CA GLY A 439 -31.16 10.77 2.96
C GLY A 439 -32.32 9.89 2.46
N ASN A 440 -33.07 9.22 3.34
CA ASN A 440 -34.29 8.52 2.94
C ASN A 440 -35.39 9.53 2.64
N THR A 441 -36.17 9.28 1.59
CA THR A 441 -37.38 10.07 1.30
C THR A 441 -38.61 9.27 1.68
N SER A 442 -39.49 9.89 2.48
CA SER A 442 -40.71 9.26 2.96
C SER A 442 -41.71 8.98 1.82
N SER A 443 -42.73 8.18 2.12
CA SER A 443 -43.96 8.22 1.32
C SER A 443 -44.64 9.59 1.39
N VAL A 444 -45.53 9.88 0.43
CA VAL A 444 -46.34 11.11 0.44
C VAL A 444 -47.30 11.13 1.63
N SER A 445 -47.54 12.31 2.19
CA SER A 445 -48.54 12.55 3.24
C SER A 445 -49.96 12.31 2.75
N SER A 446 -50.91 12.26 3.69
CA SER A 446 -52.33 12.50 3.36
C SER A 446 -52.49 13.89 2.71
N ALA A 447 -53.42 14.01 1.77
CA ALA A 447 -53.65 15.25 1.04
C ALA A 447 -54.43 16.30 1.84
N LEU A 448 -54.09 17.57 1.64
CA LEU A 448 -54.85 18.74 2.08
C LEU A 448 -55.44 19.44 0.85
N THR A 449 -56.75 19.64 0.82
CA THR A 449 -57.39 20.45 -0.22
C THR A 449 -57.55 21.90 0.24
N VAL A 450 -56.98 22.83 -0.52
CA VAL A 450 -57.13 24.28 -0.33
C VAL A 450 -57.85 24.86 -1.53
N THR A 451 -58.84 25.72 -1.31
CA THR A 451 -59.52 26.42 -2.41
C THR A 451 -59.07 27.88 -2.42
N ILE A 452 -58.56 28.32 -3.55
CA ILE A 452 -58.24 29.73 -3.78
C ILE A 452 -59.44 30.39 -4.47
N ASP A 453 -59.90 31.50 -3.92
CA ASP A 453 -60.88 32.37 -4.55
C ASP A 453 -60.52 33.83 -4.30
N THR A 454 -59.99 34.47 -5.34
CA THR A 454 -59.61 35.89 -5.31
C THR A 454 -60.73 36.81 -5.83
N SER A 455 -61.84 36.24 -6.26
CA SER A 455 -62.92 36.95 -6.92
C SER A 455 -64.12 37.11 -6.00
N ALA A 456 -64.83 38.23 -6.14
CA ALA A 456 -66.13 38.42 -5.52
C ALA A 456 -67.15 38.80 -6.61
N SER A 457 -68.35 38.25 -6.49
CA SER A 457 -69.45 38.52 -7.41
C SER A 457 -69.94 39.95 -7.24
N SER A 458 -70.05 40.69 -8.35
CA SER A 458 -70.61 42.05 -8.31
C SER A 458 -72.12 42.03 -8.03
N PRO A 459 -72.63 42.88 -7.12
CA PRO A 459 -74.07 43.08 -6.96
C PRO A 459 -74.72 43.61 -8.24
N THR A 460 -75.96 43.21 -8.49
CA THR A 460 -76.78 43.60 -9.65
C THR A 460 -78.20 43.99 -9.20
N GLY A 461 -79.00 44.55 -10.10
CA GLY A 461 -80.44 44.78 -9.82
C GLY A 461 -80.76 45.86 -8.78
N LEU A 462 -79.90 46.88 -8.64
CA LEU A 462 -80.11 47.96 -7.68
C LEU A 462 -81.42 48.72 -7.96
N ALA A 463 -82.32 48.78 -6.99
CA ALA A 463 -83.64 49.41 -7.13
C ALA A 463 -84.15 49.99 -5.80
N LEU A 464 -85.10 50.93 -5.88
CA LEU A 464 -85.88 51.32 -4.70
C LEU A 464 -86.85 50.18 -4.32
N ALA A 465 -86.89 49.82 -3.04
CA ALA A 465 -87.93 48.92 -2.55
C ALA A 465 -89.32 49.52 -2.79
N ALA A 466 -90.33 48.67 -3.03
CA ALA A 466 -91.70 49.12 -3.28
C ALA A 466 -92.26 50.00 -2.14
N SER A 467 -91.88 49.73 -0.89
CA SER A 467 -92.25 50.54 0.29
C SER A 467 -91.61 51.92 0.32
N SER A 468 -90.54 52.13 -0.44
CA SER A 468 -89.80 53.38 -0.50
C SER A 468 -90.03 54.14 -1.81
N ASN A 469 -90.81 53.61 -2.75
CA ASN A 469 -91.16 54.29 -3.98
C ASN A 469 -92.46 55.09 -3.79
N SER A 470 -92.40 56.42 -3.81
CA SER A 470 -93.55 57.28 -3.47
C SER A 470 -94.29 57.74 -4.73
N GLY A 471 -95.52 57.26 -4.93
CA GLY A 471 -96.45 57.75 -5.94
C GLY A 471 -96.55 56.91 -7.22
N SER A 472 -95.42 56.43 -7.79
CA SER A 472 -95.38 55.66 -9.04
C SER A 472 -94.37 54.52 -8.95
N THR A 473 -94.76 53.28 -9.24
CA THR A 473 -93.85 52.13 -9.21
C THR A 473 -92.97 52.00 -10.46
N SER A 474 -93.02 52.96 -11.39
CA SER A 474 -92.34 52.91 -12.69
C SER A 474 -91.16 53.88 -12.81
N ASP A 475 -90.89 54.69 -11.77
CA ASP A 475 -89.74 55.58 -11.69
C ASP A 475 -89.00 55.40 -10.37
N THR A 476 -87.93 56.17 -10.17
CA THR A 476 -87.07 56.13 -8.98
C THR A 476 -87.22 57.37 -8.08
N LEU A 477 -88.31 58.13 -8.22
CA LEU A 477 -88.57 59.32 -7.41
C LEU A 477 -89.14 58.91 -6.04
N THR A 478 -88.57 59.45 -4.97
CA THR A 478 -89.03 59.18 -3.61
C THR A 478 -89.04 60.43 -2.74
N ASN A 479 -90.05 60.56 -1.89
CA ASN A 479 -90.09 61.52 -0.79
C ASN A 479 -89.68 60.91 0.56
N VAL A 480 -89.30 59.62 0.58
CA VAL A 480 -88.81 58.94 1.77
C VAL A 480 -87.36 59.37 2.02
N THR A 481 -87.10 59.98 3.18
CA THR A 481 -85.80 60.57 3.52
C THR A 481 -84.71 59.56 3.88
N ALA A 482 -85.08 58.29 4.03
CA ALA A 482 -84.19 57.14 4.16
C ALA A 482 -84.77 55.95 3.36
N PRO A 483 -84.64 55.96 2.03
CA PRO A 483 -85.24 54.93 1.19
C PRO A 483 -84.54 53.60 1.39
N VAL A 484 -85.31 52.51 1.36
CA VAL A 484 -84.78 51.15 1.32
C VAL A 484 -84.38 50.86 -0.12
N ILE A 485 -83.12 50.47 -0.29
CA ILE A 485 -82.55 50.07 -1.57
C ILE A 485 -82.35 48.57 -1.56
N THR A 486 -82.82 47.91 -2.61
CA THR A 486 -82.70 46.46 -2.82
C THR A 486 -81.71 46.17 -3.94
N GLY A 487 -81.06 45.01 -3.89
CA GLY A 487 -80.20 44.49 -4.95
C GLY A 487 -79.98 43.00 -4.76
N THR A 488 -79.37 42.35 -5.75
CA THR A 488 -79.09 40.91 -5.72
C THR A 488 -77.62 40.65 -5.98
N VAL A 489 -77.00 39.75 -5.25
CA VAL A 489 -75.62 39.27 -5.50
C VAL A 489 -75.65 37.74 -5.60
N ALA A 490 -74.76 37.18 -6.42
CA ALA A 490 -74.77 35.75 -6.73
C ALA A 490 -74.25 34.88 -5.56
N GLU A 491 -73.38 35.44 -4.71
CA GLU A 491 -72.77 34.75 -3.58
C GLU A 491 -73.16 35.38 -2.25
N ALA A 492 -73.05 34.59 -1.17
CA ALA A 492 -73.20 35.12 0.18
C ALA A 492 -72.03 36.06 0.50
N GLY A 493 -72.31 37.19 1.15
CA GLY A 493 -71.25 38.12 1.51
C GLY A 493 -71.77 39.43 2.05
N MET A 494 -70.84 40.36 2.31
CA MET A 494 -71.21 41.72 2.66
C MET A 494 -71.34 42.58 1.41
N VAL A 495 -72.50 43.21 1.25
CA VAL A 495 -72.74 44.25 0.24
C VAL A 495 -72.73 45.60 0.93
N VAL A 496 -72.00 46.56 0.36
CA VAL A 496 -71.95 47.95 0.84
C VAL A 496 -72.56 48.85 -0.22
N LEU A 497 -73.57 49.64 0.17
CA LEU A 497 -74.19 50.64 -0.69
C LEU A 497 -73.38 51.94 -0.61
N TYR A 498 -73.07 52.54 -1.77
CA TYR A 498 -72.33 53.80 -1.87
C TYR A 498 -73.14 54.89 -2.59
N GLU A 499 -72.91 56.14 -2.19
CA GLU A 499 -73.21 57.33 -3.00
C GLU A 499 -71.89 58.03 -3.32
N GLY A 500 -71.49 57.98 -4.59
CA GLY A 500 -70.13 58.37 -4.99
C GLY A 500 -69.08 57.55 -4.25
N ALA A 501 -68.28 58.20 -3.40
CA ALA A 501 -67.27 57.56 -2.57
C ALA A 501 -67.73 57.30 -1.11
N THR A 502 -68.91 57.77 -0.72
CA THR A 502 -69.42 57.68 0.65
C THR A 502 -70.21 56.39 0.84
N ALA A 503 -69.82 55.56 1.81
CA ALA A 503 -70.60 54.38 2.18
C ALA A 503 -71.88 54.83 2.92
N LEU A 504 -73.04 54.38 2.43
CA LEU A 504 -74.35 54.70 2.97
C LEU A 504 -74.91 53.61 3.89
N GLY A 505 -74.52 52.35 3.69
CA GLY A 505 -74.98 51.24 4.50
C GLY A 505 -74.39 49.89 4.09
N THR A 506 -74.53 48.90 4.95
CA THR A 506 -74.06 47.52 4.72
C THR A 506 -75.17 46.51 4.97
N VAL A 507 -75.21 45.46 4.16
CA VAL A 507 -76.11 44.31 4.35
C VAL A 507 -75.34 43.02 4.13
N THR A 508 -75.70 41.97 4.87
CA THR A 508 -75.20 40.62 4.61
C THR A 508 -76.18 39.92 3.67
N ALA A 509 -75.75 39.62 2.46
CA ALA A 509 -76.51 38.81 1.51
C ALA A 509 -76.30 37.32 1.80
N SER A 510 -77.37 36.54 1.77
CA SER A 510 -77.29 35.07 1.79
C SER A 510 -77.15 34.50 0.38
N ALA A 511 -76.48 33.36 0.25
CA ALA A 511 -76.47 32.62 -1.01
C ALA A 511 -77.92 32.21 -1.33
N ALA A 512 -78.40 32.60 -2.51
CA ALA A 512 -79.80 32.70 -2.93
C ALA A 512 -80.51 34.01 -2.52
N GLY A 513 -80.10 35.09 -3.22
CA GLY A 513 -80.80 36.36 -3.46
C GLY A 513 -82.08 36.69 -2.69
N ALA A 514 -81.95 37.53 -1.67
CA ALA A 514 -82.84 38.65 -1.33
C ALA A 514 -82.12 39.61 -0.38
#